data_AF-A0A0K9PYP3-F1
#
_entry.id   AF-A0A0K9PYP3-F1
#
_cell.length_a   1.000
_cell.length_b   1.000
_cell.length_c   1.000
_cell.angle_alpha   90.00
_cell.angle_beta   90.00
_cell.angle_gamma   90.00
#
_symmetry.space_group_name_H-M   'P 1'
#
loop_
_entity.id
_entity.type
_entity.pdbx_description
1 polymer ?
#
loop_
_entity_poly.entity_id
_entity_poly.type
_entity_poly.pdbx_seq_one_letter_code
_entity_poly.pdbx_strand_id
1 'polypeptide(L)'
;MRRTGEMNGRNRGDGNHGRGVLRNPCITMHQPWASLLLQGIKRIEGRSWPAPITGRLWIHAAGKHPEPETIKAMENFYSEIYSLNGITDLKFPEHYPVSRLLGCVDIVGCVTCEELVCWEDVPESVRLEGQTKFCWLCENPKKLVVPFEMRGYQRVYNLENKVFEAAVRGLYPVQGPLPVKFPLSNPQNSSAVSKSSRIEGSSSLTAAIAGARAAAMQFSNKDHNRNIVASSANLFQKNDKTEECRETDDVGKNMMENCSSHGEEVDIKLSNRQ
;
A
#
# COMPACT_ATOMS: atom_id res chain seq x y z
N MET A 1 5.62 -42.18 -43.89
CA MET A 1 6.45 -41.15 -43.21
C MET A 1 5.55 -39.94 -42.93
N ARG A 2 5.29 -39.38 -41.73
CA ARG A 2 6.08 -39.21 -40.49
C ARG A 2 7.49 -38.66 -40.77
N ARG A 3 7.94 -37.50 -40.28
CA ARG A 3 7.40 -36.37 -39.47
C ARG A 3 8.32 -35.17 -39.74
N THR A 4 7.85 -33.93 -39.52
CA THR A 4 8.57 -32.91 -38.73
C THR A 4 7.56 -31.86 -38.28
N GLY A 5 7.41 -31.68 -36.97
CA GLY A 5 6.63 -30.59 -36.39
C GLY A 5 7.57 -29.57 -35.76
N GLU A 6 7.33 -28.29 -36.00
CA GLU A 6 8.12 -27.22 -35.38
C GLU A 6 7.73 -27.06 -33.91
N MET A 7 8.72 -27.20 -33.02
CA MET A 7 8.53 -26.95 -31.60
C MET A 7 8.57 -25.44 -31.34
N ASN A 8 7.39 -24.86 -31.11
CA ASN A 8 7.26 -23.44 -30.80
C ASN A 8 7.93 -23.13 -29.43
N GLY A 9 8.94 -22.26 -29.44
CA GLY A 9 9.81 -22.01 -28.29
C GLY A 9 9.08 -21.32 -27.14
N ARG A 10 8.89 -22.04 -26.03
CA ARG A 10 8.39 -21.45 -24.77
C ARG A 10 9.49 -20.62 -24.13
N ASN A 11 9.54 -19.34 -24.46
CA ASN A 11 10.44 -18.38 -23.80
C ASN A 11 9.97 -18.13 -22.35
N ARG A 12 10.35 -19.02 -21.43
CA ARG A 12 10.20 -18.82 -19.99
C ARG A 12 11.27 -17.82 -19.55
N GLY A 13 10.90 -16.54 -19.51
CA GLY A 13 11.71 -15.50 -18.89
C GLY A 13 11.80 -15.71 -17.37
N ASP A 14 12.70 -16.58 -16.95
CA ASP A 14 13.00 -16.83 -15.55
C ASP A 14 13.78 -15.66 -14.92
N GLY A 15 13.67 -15.52 -13.61
CA GLY A 15 13.94 -14.27 -12.91
C GLY A 15 15.40 -13.86 -12.84
N ASN A 16 15.72 -12.65 -13.33
CA ASN A 16 16.93 -11.92 -12.97
C ASN A 16 16.56 -10.58 -12.31
N HIS A 17 16.28 -10.62 -11.00
CA HIS A 17 16.02 -9.43 -10.18
C HIS A 17 17.33 -8.75 -9.71
N GLY A 18 18.33 -8.67 -10.59
CA GLY A 18 19.38 -7.66 -10.46
C GLY A 18 18.76 -6.24 -10.49
N ARG A 19 19.45 -5.25 -9.92
CA ARG A 19 19.00 -3.84 -9.91
C ARG A 19 19.07 -3.25 -11.33
N GLY A 20 18.11 -3.60 -12.18
CA GLY A 20 17.95 -3.01 -13.49
C GLY A 20 17.67 -1.50 -13.39
N VAL A 21 18.22 -0.73 -14.32
CA VAL A 21 17.99 0.72 -14.38
C VAL A 21 16.49 1.00 -14.46
N LEU A 22 15.98 1.82 -13.52
CA LEU A 22 14.61 2.28 -13.55
C LEU A 22 14.47 3.34 -14.65
N ARG A 23 13.77 2.98 -15.73
CA ARG A 23 13.55 3.83 -16.91
C ARG A 23 12.15 4.45 -16.89
N ASN A 24 11.15 3.61 -16.64
CA ASN A 24 9.74 3.97 -16.57
C ASN A 24 9.15 3.49 -15.23
N PRO A 25 9.68 3.96 -14.08
CA PRO A 25 9.32 3.42 -12.78
C PRO A 25 7.84 3.66 -12.46
N CYS A 26 7.22 2.63 -11.91
CA CYS A 26 5.84 2.59 -11.44
C CYS A 26 5.80 2.00 -10.04
N ILE A 27 4.84 2.44 -9.23
CA ILE A 27 4.51 1.81 -7.96
C ILE A 27 3.03 1.46 -7.91
N THR A 28 2.71 0.31 -7.32
CA THR A 28 1.34 -0.05 -6.98
C THR A 28 1.01 0.51 -5.58
N MET A 29 -0.11 1.21 -5.49
CA MET A 29 -0.61 1.87 -4.28
C MET A 29 -2.07 1.46 -4.03
N HIS A 30 -2.44 1.26 -2.77
CA HIS A 30 -3.84 0.98 -2.43
C HIS A 30 -4.72 2.22 -2.60
N GLN A 31 -6.01 2.00 -2.83
CA GLN A 31 -7.01 3.04 -2.72
C GLN A 31 -7.37 3.25 -1.23
N PRO A 32 -7.77 4.47 -0.80
CA PRO A 32 -8.01 5.67 -1.63
C PRO A 32 -6.75 6.48 -2.01
N TRP A 33 -5.58 6.17 -1.43
CA TRP A 33 -4.37 6.98 -1.59
C TRP A 33 -3.93 7.19 -3.05
N ALA A 34 -4.09 6.18 -3.93
CA ALA A 34 -3.71 6.28 -5.33
C ALA A 34 -4.49 7.37 -6.09
N SER A 35 -5.81 7.47 -5.88
CA SER A 35 -6.61 8.57 -6.43
C SER A 35 -6.30 9.89 -5.75
N LEU A 36 -6.18 9.93 -4.42
CA LEU A 36 -5.92 11.17 -3.67
C LEU A 36 -4.59 11.82 -4.07
N LEU A 37 -3.56 11.02 -4.35
CA LEU A 37 -2.25 11.48 -4.84
C LEU A 37 -2.36 12.13 -6.22
N LEU A 38 -3.11 11.52 -7.13
CA LEU A 38 -3.28 12.03 -8.49
C LEU A 38 -4.31 13.16 -8.62
N GLN A 39 -5.13 13.40 -7.61
CA GLN A 39 -5.90 14.66 -7.47
C GLN A 39 -5.07 15.80 -6.86
N GLY A 40 -3.82 15.55 -6.42
CA GLY A 40 -3.01 16.54 -5.71
C GLY A 40 -3.52 16.89 -4.30
N ILE A 41 -4.36 16.02 -3.71
CA ILE A 41 -4.84 16.13 -2.32
C ILE A 41 -3.79 15.51 -1.38
N LYS A 42 -3.30 14.32 -1.72
CA LYS A 42 -2.13 13.70 -1.09
C LYS A 42 -0.88 14.23 -1.78
N ARG A 43 0.12 14.66 -0.99
CA ARG A 43 1.37 15.28 -1.47
C ARG A 43 2.62 14.55 -0.98
N ILE A 44 2.48 13.71 0.05
CA ILE A 44 3.54 12.85 0.57
C ILE A 44 3.18 11.38 0.35
N GLU A 45 4.08 10.60 -0.23
CA GLU A 45 3.95 9.14 -0.27
C GLU A 45 4.78 8.49 0.85
N GLY A 46 4.15 7.66 1.68
CA GLY A 46 4.73 7.12 2.91
C GLY A 46 5.23 5.69 2.73
N ARG A 47 6.52 5.43 2.99
CA ARG A 47 7.12 4.08 2.87
C ARG A 47 8.09 3.77 4.01
N SER A 48 8.25 2.47 4.29
CA SER A 48 9.24 1.96 5.25
C SER A 48 10.68 1.97 4.71
N TRP A 49 10.89 2.45 3.48
CA TRP A 49 12.15 2.48 2.76
C TRP A 49 12.26 3.76 1.90
N PRO A 50 13.48 4.28 1.66
CA PRO A 50 13.69 5.55 0.96
C PRO A 50 13.34 5.46 -0.53
N ALA A 51 13.05 6.60 -1.17
CA ALA A 51 12.74 6.64 -2.59
C ALA A 51 13.93 6.10 -3.42
N PRO A 52 13.71 5.20 -4.39
CA PRO A 52 14.78 4.62 -5.20
C PRO A 52 15.16 5.50 -6.40
N ILE A 53 14.46 6.63 -6.59
CA ILE A 53 14.53 7.53 -7.74
C ILE A 53 14.23 8.96 -7.31
N THR A 54 14.65 9.91 -8.15
CA THR A 54 14.01 11.22 -8.31
C THR A 54 13.50 11.34 -9.75
N GLY A 55 12.51 12.21 -9.99
CA GLY A 55 11.81 12.33 -11.27
C GLY A 55 10.51 11.52 -11.32
N ARG A 56 9.98 11.30 -12.53
CA ARG A 56 8.63 10.75 -12.74
C ARG A 56 8.44 9.36 -12.14
N LEU A 57 7.39 9.19 -11.35
CA LEU A 57 6.88 7.91 -10.87
C LEU A 57 5.44 7.70 -11.35
N TRP A 58 5.21 6.59 -12.04
CA TRP A 58 3.88 6.15 -12.44
C TRP A 58 3.11 5.53 -11.26
N ILE A 59 1.80 5.79 -11.19
CA ILE A 59 0.94 5.37 -10.09
C ILE A 59 -0.10 4.38 -10.62
N HIS A 60 -0.01 3.15 -10.14
CA HIS A 60 -0.96 2.07 -10.39
C HIS A 60 -1.82 1.84 -9.13
N ALA A 61 -3.14 1.75 -9.31
CA ALA A 61 -4.06 1.42 -8.23
C ALA A 61 -4.14 -0.11 -8.03
N ALA A 62 -3.88 -0.56 -6.81
CA ALA A 62 -3.96 -1.96 -6.42
C ALA A 62 -5.36 -2.56 -6.63
N GLY A 63 -5.44 -3.89 -6.72
CA GLY A 63 -6.70 -4.60 -7.02
C GLY A 63 -7.69 -4.77 -5.86
N LYS A 64 -7.33 -4.45 -4.61
CA LYS A 64 -8.29 -4.45 -3.49
C LYS A 64 -9.08 -3.14 -3.51
N HIS A 65 -10.41 -3.24 -3.57
CA HIS A 65 -11.31 -2.12 -3.34
C HIS A 65 -11.15 -1.54 -1.92
N PRO A 66 -11.20 -0.22 -1.74
CA PRO A 66 -11.15 0.40 -0.43
C PRO A 66 -12.47 0.15 0.32
N GLU A 67 -12.40 -0.16 1.61
CA GLU A 67 -13.61 -0.24 2.46
C GLU A 67 -14.21 1.17 2.63
N PRO A 68 -15.54 1.34 2.71
CA PRO A 68 -16.18 2.65 2.90
C PRO A 68 -15.63 3.43 4.12
N GLU A 69 -15.31 2.74 5.20
CA GLU A 69 -14.74 3.31 6.42
C GLU A 69 -13.30 3.81 6.18
N THR A 70 -12.56 3.14 5.29
CA THR A 70 -11.20 3.56 4.88
C THR A 70 -11.27 4.83 4.03
N ILE A 71 -12.25 4.92 3.12
CA ILE A 71 -12.50 6.15 2.35
C ILE A 71 -12.84 7.28 3.32
N LYS A 72 -13.87 7.11 4.14
CA LYS A 72 -14.34 8.13 5.10
C LYS A 72 -13.26 8.59 6.07
N ALA A 73 -12.44 7.67 6.60
CA ALA A 73 -11.33 8.02 7.49
C ALA A 73 -10.26 8.88 6.79
N MET A 74 -9.92 8.56 5.53
CA MET A 74 -8.95 9.32 4.76
C MET A 74 -9.50 10.66 4.27
N GLU A 75 -10.77 10.72 3.86
CA GLU A 75 -11.43 11.97 3.48
C GLU A 75 -11.55 12.91 4.69
N ASN A 76 -11.97 12.41 5.86
CA ASN A 76 -12.00 13.19 7.10
C ASN A 76 -10.61 13.71 7.49
N PHE A 77 -9.58 12.86 7.41
CA PHE A 77 -8.19 13.26 7.64
C PHE A 77 -7.74 14.38 6.70
N TYR A 78 -8.01 14.26 5.41
CA TYR A 78 -7.63 15.30 4.45
C TYR A 78 -8.42 16.59 4.65
N SER A 79 -9.72 16.55 4.95
CA SER A 79 -10.51 17.74 5.30
C SER A 79 -9.97 18.46 6.54
N GLU A 80 -9.68 17.73 7.61
CA GLU A 80 -9.16 18.29 8.87
C GLU A 80 -7.79 18.96 8.65
N ILE A 81 -6.83 18.29 8.01
CA ILE A 81 -5.50 18.90 7.80
C ILE A 81 -5.56 20.09 6.82
N TYR A 82 -6.41 20.06 5.78
CA TYR A 82 -6.57 21.19 4.85
C TYR A 82 -7.27 22.39 5.50
N SER A 83 -8.13 22.17 6.50
CA SER A 83 -8.77 23.26 7.26
C SER A 83 -7.76 24.15 8.01
N LEU A 84 -6.61 23.59 8.43
CA LEU A 84 -5.49 24.34 9.03
C LEU A 84 -4.87 25.37 8.06
N ASN A 85 -5.09 25.21 6.76
CA ASN A 85 -4.71 26.18 5.72
C ASN A 85 -5.92 26.90 5.13
N GLY A 86 -7.06 26.94 5.84
CA GLY A 86 -8.26 27.68 5.46
C GLY A 86 -9.12 27.03 4.37
N ILE A 87 -8.80 25.80 3.95
CA ILE A 87 -9.52 25.09 2.88
C ILE A 87 -10.53 24.14 3.52
N THR A 88 -11.81 24.53 3.48
CA THR A 88 -12.92 23.78 4.12
C THR A 88 -13.83 23.06 3.13
N ASP A 89 -13.96 23.52 1.88
CA ASP A 89 -14.76 22.87 0.83
C ASP A 89 -13.92 21.95 -0.08
N LEU A 90 -13.22 20.99 0.54
CA LEU A 90 -12.36 20.04 -0.16
C LEU A 90 -13.20 19.01 -0.94
N LYS A 91 -13.01 18.93 -2.27
CA LYS A 91 -13.71 17.96 -3.14
C LYS A 91 -12.90 16.67 -3.30
N PHE A 92 -13.54 15.53 -3.04
CA PHE A 92 -12.96 14.20 -3.19
C PHE A 92 -13.40 13.49 -4.48
N PRO A 93 -12.66 12.47 -4.95
CA PRO A 93 -13.13 11.60 -6.04
C PRO A 93 -14.43 10.88 -5.67
N GLU A 94 -15.43 10.94 -6.55
CA GLU A 94 -16.63 10.10 -6.46
C GLU A 94 -16.30 8.60 -6.60
N HIS A 95 -15.21 8.27 -7.30
CA HIS A 95 -14.84 6.90 -7.65
C HIS A 95 -13.34 6.62 -7.44
N TYR A 96 -13.05 5.42 -6.94
CA TYR A 96 -11.70 4.94 -6.63
C TYR A 96 -11.36 3.69 -7.47
N PRO A 97 -10.93 3.85 -8.75
CA PRO A 97 -10.67 2.72 -9.65
C PRO A 97 -9.53 1.82 -9.14
N VAL A 98 -9.67 0.52 -9.36
CA VAL A 98 -8.70 -0.53 -8.98
C VAL A 98 -8.09 -1.21 -10.20
N SER A 99 -6.96 -1.90 -10.03
CA SER A 99 -6.24 -2.66 -11.07
C SER A 99 -5.90 -1.86 -12.34
N ARG A 100 -5.68 -0.55 -12.20
CA ARG A 100 -5.44 0.37 -13.33
C ARG A 100 -4.24 1.28 -13.11
N LEU A 101 -3.48 1.52 -14.16
CA LEU A 101 -2.54 2.64 -14.25
C LEU A 101 -3.37 3.93 -14.32
N LEU A 102 -3.16 4.84 -13.39
CA LEU A 102 -4.01 6.04 -13.25
C LEU A 102 -3.34 7.32 -13.76
N GLY A 103 -2.01 7.38 -13.73
CA GLY A 103 -1.26 8.61 -13.99
C GLY A 103 0.15 8.57 -13.44
N CYS A 104 0.77 9.73 -13.23
CA CYS A 104 2.09 9.86 -12.63
C CYS A 104 2.23 11.12 -11.76
N VAL A 105 3.19 11.11 -10.85
CA VAL A 105 3.72 12.28 -10.13
C VAL A 105 5.21 12.42 -10.42
N ASP A 106 5.81 13.55 -10.07
CA ASP A 106 7.25 13.72 -10.03
C ASP A 106 7.73 13.57 -8.57
N ILE A 107 8.61 12.62 -8.29
CA ILE A 107 9.27 12.47 -6.97
C ILE A 107 10.44 13.43 -6.93
N VAL A 108 10.32 14.51 -6.16
CA VAL A 108 11.34 15.58 -6.13
C VAL A 108 12.39 15.34 -5.04
N GLY A 109 12.03 14.63 -3.98
CA GLY A 109 12.96 14.28 -2.89
C GLY A 109 12.41 13.19 -1.97
N CYS A 110 13.19 12.83 -0.95
CA CYS A 110 12.81 11.89 0.10
C CYS A 110 13.44 12.34 1.41
N VAL A 111 12.63 12.47 2.45
CA VAL A 111 13.02 12.88 3.81
C VAL A 111 12.43 11.91 4.83
N THR A 112 12.84 11.97 6.10
CA THR A 112 12.12 11.27 7.17
C THR A 112 10.90 12.06 7.66
N CYS A 113 10.01 11.40 8.41
CA CYS A 113 8.89 12.11 9.04
C CYS A 113 9.34 13.12 10.11
N GLU A 114 10.46 12.86 10.80
CA GLU A 114 11.08 13.75 11.77
C GLU A 114 11.73 14.98 11.11
N GLU A 115 12.28 14.82 9.91
CA GLU A 115 12.79 15.94 9.11
C GLU A 115 11.62 16.81 8.58
N LEU A 116 10.59 16.19 8.00
CA LEU A 116 9.46 16.88 7.39
C LEU A 116 8.66 17.75 8.37
N VAL A 117 8.47 17.30 9.62
CA VAL A 117 7.72 18.09 10.62
C VAL A 117 8.43 19.41 10.98
N CYS A 118 9.75 19.48 10.78
CA CYS A 118 10.59 20.65 11.04
C CYS A 118 10.67 21.64 9.85
N TRP A 119 10.05 21.35 8.70
CA TRP A 119 10.11 22.22 7.52
C TRP A 119 9.12 23.38 7.63
N GLU A 120 9.50 24.45 8.32
CA GLU A 120 8.65 25.62 8.61
C GLU A 120 8.06 26.27 7.33
N ASP A 121 8.80 26.30 6.22
CA ASP A 121 8.35 26.79 4.91
C ASP A 121 7.30 25.89 4.21
N VAL A 122 7.05 24.69 4.73
CA VAL A 122 6.06 23.75 4.17
C VAL A 122 4.75 23.81 4.98
N PRO A 123 3.58 23.99 4.30
CA PRO A 123 2.29 24.09 4.97
C PRO A 123 2.03 22.93 5.94
N GLU A 124 1.46 23.25 7.10
CA GLU A 124 1.20 22.26 8.16
C GLU A 124 0.38 21.06 7.67
N SER A 125 -0.59 21.30 6.77
CA SER A 125 -1.36 20.21 6.15
C SER A 125 -0.50 19.17 5.43
N VAL A 126 0.64 19.57 4.86
CA VAL A 126 1.58 18.68 4.18
C VAL A 126 2.43 17.93 5.20
N ARG A 127 2.92 18.64 6.22
CA ARG A 127 3.76 18.06 7.28
C ARG A 127 3.03 16.93 8.02
N LEU A 128 1.73 17.10 8.27
CA LEU A 128 0.87 16.10 8.91
C LEU A 128 0.58 14.84 8.05
N GLU A 129 0.88 14.85 6.75
CA GLU A 129 0.86 13.63 5.93
C GLU A 129 2.05 12.69 6.23
N GLY A 130 3.10 13.20 6.88
CA GLY A 130 4.33 12.48 7.23
C GLY A 130 4.15 11.45 8.35
N GLN A 131 3.40 10.38 8.08
CA GLN A 131 3.04 9.37 9.08
C GLN A 131 3.82 8.04 8.91
N THR A 132 4.90 8.04 8.14
CA THR A 132 5.73 6.85 7.89
C THR A 132 7.20 7.25 7.78
N LYS A 133 8.10 6.35 8.20
CA LYS A 133 9.54 6.61 8.33
C LYS A 133 10.18 7.37 7.17
N PHE A 134 9.87 7.03 5.92
CA PHE A 134 10.32 7.78 4.75
C PHE A 134 9.12 8.41 4.03
N CYS A 135 9.24 9.71 3.80
CA CYS A 135 8.27 10.58 3.16
C CYS A 135 8.82 10.97 1.78
N TRP A 136 8.25 10.39 0.73
CA TRP A 136 8.59 10.71 -0.65
C TRP A 136 7.79 11.94 -1.09
N LEU A 137 8.50 12.98 -1.51
CA LEU A 137 7.93 14.29 -1.82
C LEU A 137 7.39 14.28 -3.26
N CYS A 138 6.06 14.40 -3.42
CA CYS A 138 5.39 14.25 -4.70
C CYS A 138 4.87 15.59 -5.24
N GLU A 139 5.24 15.93 -6.47
CA GLU A 139 4.77 17.13 -7.18
C GLU A 139 4.12 16.81 -8.53
N ASN A 140 3.54 17.84 -9.15
CA ASN A 140 3.06 17.86 -10.54
C ASN A 140 2.20 16.63 -10.94
N PRO A 141 1.14 16.30 -10.18
CA PRO A 141 0.28 15.15 -10.49
C PRO A 141 -0.33 15.30 -11.89
N LYS A 142 -0.27 14.22 -12.66
CA LYS A 142 -0.86 14.12 -14.01
C LYS A 142 -1.68 12.85 -14.09
N LYS A 143 -2.93 12.96 -14.51
CA LYS A 143 -3.87 11.82 -14.67
C LYS A 143 -3.92 11.38 -16.12
N LEU A 144 -4.22 10.10 -16.33
CA LEU A 144 -4.63 9.61 -17.64
C LEU A 144 -6.09 9.98 -17.92
N VAL A 145 -6.40 10.41 -19.15
CA VAL A 145 -7.79 10.60 -19.60
C VAL A 145 -8.57 9.30 -19.50
N VAL A 146 -7.94 8.17 -19.88
CA VAL A 146 -8.49 6.82 -19.74
C VAL A 146 -7.48 5.95 -18.98
N PRO A 147 -7.77 5.53 -17.74
CA PRO A 147 -6.88 4.67 -16.96
C PRO A 147 -6.73 3.26 -17.54
N PHE A 148 -5.48 2.82 -17.76
CA PHE A 148 -5.20 1.54 -18.44
C PHE A 148 -5.32 0.37 -17.48
N GLU A 149 -6.06 -0.66 -17.87
CA GLU A 149 -6.15 -1.91 -17.12
C GLU A 149 -4.86 -2.71 -17.23
N MET A 150 -4.22 -2.98 -16.10
CA MET A 150 -2.99 -3.77 -16.06
C MET A 150 -2.73 -4.35 -14.67
N ARG A 151 -1.90 -5.39 -14.61
CA ARG A 151 -1.44 -5.97 -13.35
C ARG A 151 -0.44 -5.03 -12.65
N GLY A 152 -0.61 -4.88 -11.34
CA GLY A 152 0.35 -4.23 -10.46
C GLY A 152 1.37 -5.22 -9.87
N TYR A 153 2.52 -4.70 -9.43
CA TYR A 153 3.62 -5.50 -8.88
C TYR A 153 4.10 -4.91 -7.53
N GLN A 154 4.81 -5.72 -6.74
CA GLN A 154 5.39 -5.27 -5.47
C GLN A 154 6.65 -4.41 -5.72
N ARG A 155 6.93 -3.49 -4.79
CA ARG A 155 8.02 -2.48 -4.87
C ARG A 155 7.85 -1.56 -6.10
N VAL A 156 8.89 -0.82 -6.46
CA VAL A 156 8.94 -0.06 -7.72
C VAL A 156 9.41 -0.98 -8.84
N TYR A 157 8.70 -0.95 -9.97
CA TYR A 157 8.94 -1.77 -11.15
C TYR A 157 8.93 -0.90 -12.41
N ASN A 158 9.51 -1.36 -13.52
CA ASN A 158 9.40 -0.64 -14.80
C ASN A 158 8.07 -0.97 -15.49
N LEU A 159 7.37 0.03 -16.03
CA LEU A 159 6.32 -0.19 -17.03
C LEU A 159 6.92 -0.80 -18.31
N GLU A 160 6.14 -1.64 -18.98
CA GLU A 160 6.44 -2.05 -20.35
C GLU A 160 6.46 -0.82 -21.28
N ASN A 161 7.43 -0.76 -22.20
CA ASN A 161 7.59 0.39 -23.09
C ASN A 161 6.31 0.72 -23.89
N LYS A 162 5.56 -0.28 -24.36
CA LYS A 162 4.29 -0.07 -25.07
C LYS A 162 3.23 0.63 -24.20
N VAL A 163 3.15 0.23 -22.93
CA VAL A 163 2.23 0.84 -21.94
C VAL A 163 2.66 2.28 -21.66
N PHE A 164 3.95 2.50 -21.43
CA PHE A 164 4.52 3.85 -21.23
C PHE A 164 4.25 4.78 -22.42
N GLU A 165 4.57 4.37 -23.65
CA GLU A 165 4.40 5.17 -24.86
C GLU A 165 2.95 5.56 -25.12
N ALA A 166 2.00 4.66 -24.83
CA ALA A 166 0.58 4.96 -24.88
C ALA A 166 0.15 5.91 -23.75
N ALA A 167 0.67 5.70 -22.54
CA ALA A 167 0.26 6.44 -21.34
C ALA A 167 0.71 7.91 -21.41
N VAL A 168 1.93 8.20 -21.87
CA VAL A 168 2.45 9.57 -21.99
C VAL A 168 1.54 10.45 -22.87
N ARG A 169 0.94 9.88 -23.91
CA ARG A 169 0.03 10.58 -24.84
C ARG A 169 -1.32 10.93 -24.22
N GLY A 170 -1.72 10.24 -23.15
CA GLY A 170 -2.99 10.41 -22.46
C GLY A 170 -2.90 11.20 -21.16
N LEU A 171 -1.74 11.76 -20.81
CA LEU A 171 -1.55 12.53 -19.57
C LEU A 171 -2.07 13.97 -19.69
N TYR A 172 -2.83 14.42 -18.68
CA TYR A 172 -3.15 15.83 -18.46
C TYR A 172 -2.71 16.26 -17.05
N PRO A 173 -2.24 17.51 -16.86
CA PRO A 173 -1.86 18.02 -15.54
C PRO A 173 -3.09 18.22 -14.66
N VAL A 174 -2.92 18.01 -13.35
CA VAL A 174 -3.94 18.24 -12.34
C VAL A 174 -3.46 19.32 -11.40
N GLN A 175 -4.33 20.31 -11.14
CA GLN A 175 -4.10 21.29 -10.08
C GLN A 175 -4.78 20.79 -8.81
N GLY A 176 -3.98 20.53 -7.77
CA GLY A 176 -4.49 20.18 -6.44
C GLY A 176 -5.08 21.39 -5.72
N PRO A 177 -5.82 21.19 -4.60
CA PRO A 177 -6.46 22.28 -3.86
C PRO A 177 -5.45 23.24 -3.22
N LEU A 178 -4.26 22.75 -2.89
CA LEU A 178 -3.12 23.54 -2.43
C LEU A 178 -1.85 22.99 -3.12
N PRO A 179 -1.46 23.53 -4.29
CA PRO A 179 -0.23 23.14 -4.96
C PRO A 179 0.99 23.48 -4.09
N VAL A 180 1.94 22.55 -3.99
CA VAL A 180 3.14 22.70 -3.16
C VAL A 180 4.38 22.61 -4.04
N LYS A 181 5.39 23.42 -3.68
CA LYS A 181 6.77 23.27 -4.15
C LYS A 181 7.66 23.02 -2.94
N PHE A 182 8.38 21.90 -2.94
CA PHE A 182 9.20 21.52 -1.81
C PHE A 182 10.54 22.29 -1.83
N PRO A 183 10.96 22.93 -0.72
CA PRO A 183 12.22 23.65 -0.63
C PRO A 183 13.39 22.67 -0.54
N LEU A 184 13.84 22.16 -1.68
CA LEU A 184 14.97 21.23 -1.77
C LEU A 184 16.29 22.00 -1.61
N SER A 185 16.72 22.17 -0.37
CA SER A 185 18.02 22.75 -0.03
C SER A 185 19.18 21.96 -0.66
N ASN A 186 20.08 22.66 -1.36
CA ASN A 186 21.35 22.11 -1.78
C ASN A 186 22.16 21.71 -0.51
N PRO A 187 22.88 20.56 -0.44
CA PRO A 187 23.36 19.96 0.82
C PRO A 187 24.44 20.70 1.65
N GLN A 188 24.63 22.01 1.47
CA GLN A 188 25.72 22.79 2.06
C GLN A 188 25.33 23.67 3.26
N ASN A 189 24.05 23.82 3.60
CA ASN A 189 23.60 24.65 4.73
C ASN A 189 22.68 23.88 5.69
N SER A 190 23.22 22.92 6.44
CA SER A 190 22.51 22.22 7.52
C SER A 190 22.88 22.80 8.89
N SER A 191 22.16 23.82 9.36
CA SER A 191 22.35 24.41 10.70
C SER A 191 21.09 25.11 11.22
N ALA A 192 20.04 24.35 11.52
CA ALA A 192 18.97 24.78 12.42
C ALA A 192 18.27 23.56 13.03
N VAL A 193 18.66 23.19 14.26
CA VAL A 193 17.83 22.33 15.12
C VAL A 193 16.96 23.28 15.95
N SER A 194 15.79 23.65 15.44
CA SER A 194 14.78 24.43 16.15
C SER A 194 13.77 23.51 16.86
N LYS A 195 13.14 24.03 17.91
CA LYS A 195 12.38 23.25 18.90
C LYS A 195 11.10 22.67 18.30
N SER A 196 10.83 21.40 18.60
CA SER A 196 9.50 20.80 18.40
C SER A 196 8.47 21.54 19.27
N SER A 197 7.68 22.40 18.63
CA SER A 197 6.42 22.88 19.21
C SER A 197 5.44 21.71 19.29
N ARG A 198 4.83 21.52 20.46
CA ARG A 198 3.72 20.56 20.57
C ARG A 198 2.57 21.10 19.74
N ILE A 199 2.10 20.26 18.81
CA ILE A 199 0.89 20.52 18.03
C ILE A 199 -0.29 20.37 19.01
N GLU A 200 -0.84 21.49 19.49
CA GLU A 200 -2.12 21.53 20.20
C GLU A 200 -3.25 21.38 19.19
N GLY A 201 -3.32 20.19 18.57
CA GLY A 201 -4.36 19.83 17.63
C GLY A 201 -5.71 19.76 18.33
N SER A 202 -6.78 20.15 17.62
CA SER A 202 -8.14 19.92 18.09
C SER A 202 -8.37 18.43 18.37
N SER A 203 -9.36 18.12 19.22
CA SER A 203 -9.79 16.73 19.45
C SER A 203 -10.21 16.04 18.15
N SER A 204 -10.82 16.79 17.22
CA SER A 204 -11.20 16.32 15.88
C SER A 204 -9.98 15.96 15.02
N LEU A 205 -9.00 16.85 14.91
CA LEU A 205 -7.76 16.61 14.16
C LEU A 205 -7.00 15.40 14.72
N THR A 206 -6.93 15.27 16.04
CA THR A 206 -6.29 14.14 16.72
C THR A 206 -6.99 12.82 16.38
N ALA A 207 -8.33 12.79 16.41
CA ALA A 207 -9.12 11.63 16.03
C ALA A 207 -8.96 11.29 14.53
N ALA A 208 -8.88 12.30 13.66
CA ALA A 208 -8.71 12.14 12.23
C ALA A 208 -7.32 11.56 11.87
N ILE A 209 -6.25 12.02 12.53
CA ILE A 209 -4.91 11.43 12.41
C ILE A 209 -4.91 9.97 12.89
N ALA A 210 -5.57 9.67 14.01
CA ALA A 210 -5.69 8.30 14.50
C ALA A 210 -6.46 7.39 13.52
N GLY A 211 -7.55 7.88 12.94
CA GLY A 211 -8.33 7.19 11.91
C GLY A 211 -7.52 6.88 10.65
N ALA A 212 -6.75 7.85 10.14
CA ALA A 212 -5.86 7.65 9.00
C ALA A 212 -4.77 6.60 9.27
N ARG A 213 -4.18 6.60 10.49
CA ARG A 213 -3.19 5.59 10.89
C ARG A 213 -3.79 4.18 10.93
N ALA A 214 -4.97 4.02 11.54
CA ALA A 214 -5.67 2.73 11.56
C ALA A 214 -6.02 2.26 10.13
N ALA A 215 -6.51 3.16 9.28
CA ALA A 215 -6.81 2.90 7.88
C ALA A 215 -5.57 2.43 7.08
N ALA A 216 -4.38 3.00 7.33
CA ALA A 216 -3.14 2.58 6.69
C ALA A 216 -2.64 1.20 7.17
N MET A 217 -2.76 0.89 8.47
CA MET A 217 -2.24 -0.35 9.06
C MET A 217 -2.86 -1.63 8.48
N GLN A 218 -4.12 -1.59 8.00
CA GLN A 218 -4.81 -2.78 7.44
C GLN A 218 -4.05 -3.46 6.29
N PHE A 219 -3.18 -2.73 5.58
CA PHE A 219 -2.42 -3.25 4.43
C PHE A 219 -1.03 -3.79 4.81
N SER A 220 -0.49 -3.43 5.99
CA SER A 220 0.87 -3.80 6.43
C SER A 220 1.00 -5.29 6.76
N ASN A 221 -0.04 -5.90 7.33
CA ASN A 221 0.04 -7.25 7.91
C ASN A 221 0.15 -8.39 6.87
N LYS A 222 -0.08 -8.11 5.57
CA LYS A 222 -0.02 -9.15 4.51
C LYS A 222 1.38 -9.48 4.01
N ASP A 223 2.36 -8.60 4.17
CA ASP A 223 3.74 -8.87 3.74
C ASP A 223 4.52 -9.72 4.78
N HIS A 224 4.22 -9.59 6.08
CA HIS A 224 4.83 -10.45 7.11
C HIS A 224 4.43 -11.92 6.98
N ASN A 225 3.14 -12.20 6.76
CA ASN A 225 2.64 -13.57 6.74
C ASN A 225 3.18 -14.40 5.55
N ARG A 226 3.54 -13.74 4.44
CA ARG A 226 4.21 -14.39 3.30
C ARG A 226 5.64 -14.83 3.63
N ASN A 227 6.37 -14.06 4.44
CA ASN A 227 7.71 -14.44 4.86
C ASN A 227 7.68 -15.62 5.84
N ILE A 228 6.67 -15.70 6.72
CA ILE A 228 6.50 -16.85 7.63
C ILE A 228 6.29 -18.15 6.84
N VAL A 229 5.37 -18.16 5.86
CA VAL A 229 5.12 -19.35 5.02
C VAL A 229 6.37 -19.77 4.23
N ALA A 230 7.17 -18.81 3.73
CA ALA A 230 8.44 -19.10 3.06
C ALA A 230 9.52 -19.64 4.02
N SER A 231 9.50 -19.24 5.31
CA SER A 231 10.40 -19.77 6.33
C SER A 231 10.01 -21.18 6.78
N SER A 232 8.71 -21.47 6.93
CA SER A 232 8.21 -22.80 7.32
C SER A 232 8.48 -23.87 6.25
N ALA A 233 8.47 -23.52 4.96
CA ALA A 233 8.78 -24.44 3.87
C ALA A 233 10.24 -24.96 3.89
N ASN A 234 11.18 -24.20 4.46
CA ASN A 234 12.60 -24.57 4.50
C ASN A 234 12.98 -25.51 5.67
N LEU A 235 12.05 -25.84 6.57
CA LEU A 235 12.34 -26.70 7.73
C LEU A 235 12.03 -28.20 7.46
N PHE A 236 11.36 -28.53 6.36
CA PHE A 236 10.90 -29.90 6.04
C PHE A 236 11.83 -30.71 5.12
N GLN A 237 13.09 -30.29 4.93
CA GLN A 237 14.05 -30.97 4.04
C GLN A 237 15.39 -31.35 4.68
N LYS A 238 15.49 -31.33 6.02
CA LYS A 238 16.60 -31.95 6.76
C LYS A 238 16.05 -32.81 7.90
N ASN A 239 16.00 -34.11 7.65
CA ASN A 239 16.39 -35.19 8.57
C ASN A 239 16.03 -36.53 7.92
N ASP A 240 17.01 -37.15 7.26
CA ASP A 240 16.97 -38.55 6.85
C ASP A 240 18.43 -39.10 6.87
N LYS A 241 18.59 -40.41 7.08
CA LYS A 241 19.77 -41.17 7.54
C LYS A 241 19.99 -41.13 9.08
N THR A 242 20.21 -42.25 9.79
CA THR A 242 20.41 -43.68 9.41
C THR A 242 20.27 -44.61 10.63
N GLU A 243 19.77 -45.85 10.44
CA GLU A 243 20.11 -47.14 11.14
C GLU A 243 20.00 -47.26 12.69
N GLU A 244 19.76 -48.39 13.37
CA GLU A 244 19.20 -49.75 13.16
C GLU A 244 19.03 -50.35 14.61
N CYS A 245 18.04 -51.16 15.05
CA CYS A 245 17.96 -52.64 14.95
C CYS A 245 16.99 -53.23 16.03
N ARG A 246 16.23 -54.32 15.72
CA ARG A 246 15.60 -55.37 16.61
C ARG A 246 14.45 -54.98 17.59
N GLU A 247 13.21 -55.52 17.45
CA GLU A 247 12.64 -56.81 17.98
C GLU A 247 12.34 -56.77 19.52
N THR A 248 11.20 -57.19 20.11
CA THR A 248 10.01 -58.01 19.72
C THR A 248 8.70 -57.58 20.46
N ASP A 249 7.53 -58.02 19.97
CA ASP A 249 6.24 -58.41 20.64
C ASP A 249 5.69 -57.74 21.93
N ASP A 250 4.40 -57.32 21.95
CA ASP A 250 3.27 -58.04 22.64
C ASP A 250 1.88 -57.34 22.46
N VAL A 251 0.81 -58.01 22.92
CA VAL A 251 -0.64 -57.84 22.71
C VAL A 251 -1.32 -56.82 23.64
N GLY A 252 -2.45 -56.19 23.23
CA GLY A 252 -3.40 -55.65 24.23
C GLY A 252 -4.53 -54.70 23.82
N LYS A 253 -5.73 -55.23 23.59
CA LYS A 253 -7.06 -54.59 23.44
C LYS A 253 -7.35 -53.34 24.31
N ASN A 254 -8.16 -52.39 23.79
CA ASN A 254 -9.60 -52.29 24.17
C ASN A 254 -10.45 -51.25 23.39
N MET A 255 -11.70 -51.65 23.12
CA MET A 255 -12.99 -50.92 23.02
C MET A 255 -13.09 -49.59 22.20
N MET A 256 -13.99 -49.39 21.21
CA MET A 256 -15.45 -49.66 21.08
C MET A 256 -16.27 -48.69 21.98
N GLU A 257 -17.24 -47.88 21.52
CA GLU A 257 -17.85 -47.66 20.20
C GLU A 257 -18.61 -46.29 20.10
N ASN A 258 -19.16 -46.02 18.90
CA ASN A 258 -20.20 -45.04 18.46
C ASN A 258 -21.06 -44.29 19.51
N CYS A 259 -21.48 -43.01 19.37
CA CYS A 259 -22.05 -42.20 18.26
C CYS A 259 -23.59 -42.30 18.10
N SER A 260 -24.28 -41.14 18.01
CA SER A 260 -25.73 -40.90 17.74
C SER A 260 -26.76 -41.33 18.82
N SER A 261 -27.98 -40.76 18.97
CA SER A 261 -28.65 -39.53 18.45
C SER A 261 -30.08 -39.34 19.04
N HIS A 262 -30.63 -38.09 19.09
CA HIS A 262 -32.04 -37.70 19.42
C HIS A 262 -32.46 -38.01 20.89
N GLY A 263 -33.38 -37.36 21.63
CA GLY A 263 -34.29 -36.19 21.59
C GLY A 263 -34.90 -36.05 23.02
N GLU A 264 -36.03 -35.42 23.35
CA GLU A 264 -36.88 -34.38 22.74
C GLU A 264 -37.88 -33.83 23.81
N GLU A 265 -38.33 -32.56 23.70
CA GLU A 265 -39.41 -31.89 24.50
C GLU A 265 -39.27 -31.77 26.05
N VAL A 266 -39.96 -30.87 26.81
CA VAL A 266 -41.20 -30.09 26.57
C VAL A 266 -41.23 -28.68 27.26
N ASP A 267 -42.07 -27.80 26.70
CA ASP A 267 -42.71 -26.55 27.21
C ASP A 267 -42.70 -26.19 28.73
N ILE A 268 -42.51 -24.89 29.04
CA ILE A 268 -43.43 -24.09 29.89
C ILE A 268 -43.67 -22.70 29.25
N LYS A 269 -44.91 -22.21 29.37
CA LYS A 269 -45.54 -21.10 28.63
C LYS A 269 -45.70 -19.79 29.45
N LEU A 270 -46.02 -18.69 28.73
CA LEU A 270 -46.68 -17.43 29.18
C LEU A 270 -45.82 -16.46 30.04
N SER A 271 -45.99 -15.13 30.05
CA SER A 271 -46.91 -14.18 29.38
C SER A 271 -46.28 -12.76 29.43
N ASN A 272 -46.02 -12.06 28.31
CA ASN A 272 -46.91 -11.12 27.59
C ASN A 272 -46.93 -9.65 28.13
N ARG A 273 -46.89 -8.68 27.19
CA ARG A 273 -46.89 -7.20 27.34
C ARG A 273 -45.57 -6.60 27.89
N GLN A 274 -45.12 -5.43 27.44
CA GLN A 274 -45.82 -4.36 26.70
C GLN A 274 -44.91 -3.71 25.65
#